data_AF-A0A837NWJ3-F1
#
_entry.id   AF-A0A837NWJ3-F1
#
_cell.length_a   1.000
_cell.length_b   1.000
_cell.length_c   1.000
_cell.angle_alpha   90.00
_cell.angle_beta   90.00
_cell.angle_gamma   90.00
#
_symmetry.space_group_name_H-M   'P 1'
#
loop_
_entity.id
_entity.type
_entity.pdbx_description
1 polymer ?
#
loop_
_entity_poly.entity_id
_entity_poly.type
_entity_poly.pdbx_seq_one_letter_code
_entity_poly.pdbx_strand_id
1 'polypeptide(L)'
;MEHILQLSWDDHAIPHKIWIEQYYDGCRICLKVVKDVEPEMLSLIVPNIDVQTTHKAWQGKATNITPAYDDGVLFTQTRSLFNLPHGCVIWAVTHIQMQNGLKMSADKLCFVPKYSNQDSCFKVPA
;
A
#
# COMPACT_ATOMS: atom_id res chain seq x y z
N MET A 1 13.15 -18.10 12.77
CA MET A 1 13.45 -17.62 11.40
C MET A 1 12.34 -16.66 11.03
N GLU A 2 12.67 -15.42 10.70
CA GLU A 2 11.70 -14.48 10.13
C GLU A 2 11.24 -15.05 8.79
N HIS A 3 9.96 -15.40 8.69
CA HIS A 3 9.39 -15.90 7.44
C HIS A 3 9.18 -14.69 6.52
N ILE A 4 10.16 -14.42 5.66
CA ILE A 4 10.05 -13.45 4.57
C ILE A 4 9.49 -14.18 3.35
N LEU A 5 8.36 -13.69 2.84
CA LEU A 5 7.68 -14.24 1.67
C LEU A 5 7.59 -13.16 0.58
N GLN A 6 8.43 -13.28 -0.44
CA GLN A 6 8.41 -12.41 -1.61
C GLN A 6 7.25 -12.79 -2.53
N LEU A 7 6.51 -11.79 -3.03
CA LEU A 7 5.38 -12.00 -3.95
C LEU A 7 5.80 -11.67 -5.38
N SER A 8 5.17 -12.34 -6.36
CA SER A 8 5.31 -12.00 -7.77
C SER A 8 4.65 -10.65 -8.08
N TRP A 9 5.15 -9.92 -9.06
CA TRP A 9 4.57 -8.66 -9.51
C TRP A 9 4.35 -8.73 -11.02
N ASP A 10 3.08 -8.69 -11.44
CA ASP A 10 2.64 -8.96 -12.80
C ASP A 10 2.72 -7.71 -13.70
N ASP A 11 2.77 -6.51 -13.11
CA ASP A 11 2.96 -5.29 -13.88
C ASP A 11 4.44 -5.10 -14.25
N HIS A 12 4.77 -5.49 -15.47
CA HIS A 12 6.12 -5.44 -16.01
C HIS A 12 6.56 -4.04 -16.47
N ALA A 13 5.67 -3.05 -16.50
CA ALA A 13 6.05 -1.69 -16.89
C ALA A 13 6.97 -1.05 -15.84
N ILE A 14 6.67 -1.28 -14.55
CA ILE A 14 7.52 -0.85 -13.44
C ILE A 14 7.61 -2.00 -12.41
N PRO A 15 8.77 -2.67 -12.30
CA PRO A 15 8.90 -3.88 -11.48
C PRO A 15 9.12 -3.54 -10.01
N HIS A 16 8.10 -2.99 -9.36
CA HIS A 16 8.07 -2.83 -7.90
C HIS A 16 8.28 -4.19 -7.21
N LYS A 17 8.84 -4.19 -5.99
CA LYS A 17 9.01 -5.42 -5.22
C LYS A 17 8.16 -5.37 -3.97
N ILE A 18 7.45 -6.46 -3.69
CA ILE A 18 6.59 -6.58 -2.52
C ILE A 18 6.89 -7.90 -1.81
N TRP A 19 6.90 -7.86 -0.48
CA TRP A 19 7.06 -9.04 0.36
C TRP A 19 6.33 -8.87 1.68
N ILE A 20 6.11 -10.00 2.34
CA ILE A 20 5.42 -10.07 3.63
C ILE A 20 6.38 -10.69 4.64
N GLU A 21 6.48 -10.09 5.81
CA GLU A 21 7.29 -10.58 6.93
C GLU A 21 6.35 -10.94 8.08
N GLN A 22 6.64 -12.03 8.81
CA GLN A 22 5.98 -12.29 10.08
C GLN A 22 6.28 -11.15 11.07
N TYR A 23 5.25 -10.62 11.74
CA TYR A 23 5.44 -9.54 12.71
C TYR A 23 4.49 -9.71 13.91
N TYR A 24 5.03 -10.20 15.04
CA TYR A 24 4.25 -10.58 16.23
C TYR A 24 3.03 -11.45 15.90
N ASP A 25 1.82 -11.00 16.26
CA ASP A 25 0.51 -11.63 16.02
C ASP A 25 -0.10 -11.28 14.66
N GLY A 26 0.64 -10.53 13.84
CA GLY A 26 0.23 -10.13 12.50
C GLY A 26 1.34 -10.29 11.47
N CYS A 27 1.33 -9.39 10.49
CA CYS A 27 2.34 -9.35 9.45
C CYS A 27 2.78 -7.91 9.16
N ARG A 28 3.98 -7.77 8.61
CA ARG A 28 4.44 -6.53 8.01
C ARG A 28 4.43 -6.71 6.50
N ILE A 29 3.72 -5.83 5.81
CA ILE A 29 3.75 -5.72 4.35
C ILE A 29 4.81 -4.70 4.00
N CYS A 30 5.73 -5.08 3.11
CA CYS A 30 6.82 -4.24 2.66
C CYS A 30 6.75 -4.04 1.15
N LEU A 31 6.91 -2.79 0.71
CA LEU A 31 6.90 -2.41 -0.69
C LEU A 31 8.14 -1.57 -1.00
N LYS A 32 8.94 -2.04 -1.97
CA LYS A 32 9.99 -1.27 -2.61
C LYS A 32 9.43 -0.63 -3.87
N VAL A 33 9.18 0.67 -3.80
CA VAL A 33 8.76 1.47 -4.95
C VAL A 33 10.00 1.80 -5.78
N VAL A 34 10.14 1.16 -6.95
CA VAL A 34 11.18 1.50 -7.93
C VAL A 34 10.89 2.88 -8.51
N LYS A 35 11.93 3.73 -8.55
CA LYS A 35 11.92 5.10 -9.05
C LYS A 35 13.17 5.34 -9.90
N ASP A 36 13.18 6.41 -10.66
CA ASP A 36 14.27 6.72 -11.61
C ASP A 36 15.62 7.01 -10.94
N VAL A 37 15.60 7.54 -9.71
CA VAL A 37 16.83 7.91 -8.97
C VAL A 37 17.08 6.94 -7.83
N GLU A 38 16.26 6.97 -6.79
CA GLU A 38 16.40 6.13 -5.61
C GLU A 38 15.07 5.45 -5.27
N PRO A 39 15.05 4.11 -5.12
CA PRO A 39 13.85 3.41 -4.70
C PRO A 39 13.39 3.83 -3.30
N GLU A 40 12.08 3.96 -3.11
CA GLU A 40 11.51 4.21 -1.79
C GLU A 40 11.10 2.90 -1.11
N MET A 41 11.39 2.77 0.18
CA MET A 41 11.05 1.61 0.99
C MET A 41 9.89 1.96 1.92
N LEU A 42 8.74 1.31 1.71
CA LEU A 42 7.54 1.46 2.52
C LEU A 42 7.27 0.18 3.30
N SER A 43 6.75 0.33 4.52
CA SER A 43 6.24 -0.81 5.27
C SER A 43 4.99 -0.45 6.06
N LEU A 44 4.14 -1.44 6.29
CA LEU A 44 2.90 -1.30 7.04
C LEU A 44 2.67 -2.56 7.87
N ILE A 45 2.48 -2.38 9.18
CA ILE A 45 2.11 -3.48 10.08
C ILE A 45 0.60 -3.65 10.03
N VAL A 46 0.15 -4.87 9.78
CA VAL A 46 -1.26 -5.25 9.84
C VAL A 46 -1.41 -6.27 10.98
N PRO A 47 -2.03 -5.88 12.11
CA PRO A 47 -2.19 -6.77 13.25
C PRO A 47 -3.24 -7.85 12.96
N ASN A 48 -3.17 -8.97 13.69
CA ASN A 48 -4.16 -10.04 13.65
C ASN A 48 -4.39 -10.66 12.26
N ILE A 49 -3.38 -10.64 11.38
CA ILE A 49 -3.42 -11.34 10.10
C ILE A 49 -2.08 -12.04 9.82
N ASP A 50 -2.15 -13.32 9.52
CA ASP A 50 -0.96 -14.13 9.26
C ASP A 50 -0.44 -13.95 7.82
N VAL A 51 0.83 -14.30 7.61
CA VAL A 51 1.53 -14.20 6.33
C VAL A 51 0.83 -15.00 5.22
N GLN A 52 0.26 -16.18 5.51
CA GLN A 52 -0.36 -17.04 4.50
C GLN A 52 -1.69 -16.48 4.01
N THR A 53 -2.49 -15.92 4.91
CA THR A 53 -3.73 -15.23 4.56
C THR A 53 -3.43 -14.01 3.68
N THR A 54 -2.44 -13.19 4.05
CA THR A 54 -2.02 -12.03 3.25
C THR A 54 -1.46 -12.45 1.89
N HIS A 55 -0.66 -13.53 1.81
CA HIS A 55 -0.15 -14.09 0.56
C HIS A 55 -1.27 -14.52 -0.39
N LYS A 56 -2.27 -15.25 0.11
CA LYS A 56 -3.43 -15.69 -0.69
C LYS A 56 -4.28 -14.54 -1.22
N ALA A 57 -4.27 -13.39 -0.52
CA ALA A 57 -5.01 -12.20 -0.94
C ALA A 57 -4.29 -11.40 -2.04
N TRP A 58 -3.02 -11.68 -2.31
CA TRP A 58 -2.26 -10.99 -3.35
C TRP A 58 -2.71 -11.41 -4.75
N GLN A 59 -2.96 -10.42 -5.61
CA GLN A 59 -3.46 -10.64 -6.98
C GLN A 59 -2.41 -10.39 -8.06
N GLY A 60 -1.13 -10.31 -7.69
CA GLY A 60 -0.04 -10.04 -8.64
C GLY A 60 0.15 -8.56 -8.98
N LYS A 61 -0.81 -7.67 -8.70
CA LYS A 61 -0.73 -6.26 -9.09
C LYS A 61 -1.48 -5.31 -8.15
N ALA A 62 -1.09 -4.05 -8.17
CA ALA A 62 -1.85 -2.96 -7.57
C ALA A 62 -3.06 -2.62 -8.46
N THR A 63 -4.27 -2.64 -7.89
CA THR A 63 -5.52 -2.37 -8.63
C THR A 63 -6.01 -0.96 -8.36
N ASN A 64 -6.30 -0.17 -9.40
CA ASN A 64 -6.77 1.20 -9.25
C ASN A 64 -8.14 1.23 -8.54
N ILE A 65 -8.25 1.99 -7.44
CA ILE A 65 -9.51 2.22 -6.73
C ILE A 65 -10.23 3.43 -7.35
N THR A 66 -9.46 4.46 -7.71
CA THR A 66 -9.95 5.67 -8.36
C THR A 66 -9.27 5.85 -9.72
N PRO A 67 -9.91 6.58 -10.66
CA PRO A 67 -9.18 7.18 -11.76
C PRO A 67 -8.00 7.99 -11.23
N ALA A 68 -6.92 8.08 -12.01
CA ALA A 68 -5.85 9.00 -11.70
C ALA A 68 -6.34 10.44 -11.92
N TYR A 69 -5.96 11.34 -11.02
CA TYR A 69 -5.97 12.77 -11.29
C TYR A 69 -4.61 13.15 -11.88
N ASP A 70 -4.60 13.91 -12.97
CA ASP A 70 -3.39 14.45 -13.58
C ASP A 70 -3.71 15.78 -14.28
N ASP A 71 -3.15 16.88 -13.80
CA ASP A 71 -3.24 18.20 -14.43
C ASP A 71 -1.89 18.68 -15.03
N GLY A 72 -0.92 17.77 -15.13
CA GLY A 72 0.46 18.05 -15.56
C GLY A 72 1.37 18.55 -14.44
N VAL A 73 0.81 19.10 -13.35
CA VAL A 73 1.55 19.57 -12.17
C VAL A 73 1.44 18.57 -11.02
N LEU A 74 0.25 18.05 -10.77
CA LEU A 74 -0.07 17.07 -9.76
C LEU A 74 -0.65 15.83 -10.41
N PHE A 75 0.03 14.71 -10.21
CA PHE A 75 -0.54 13.39 -10.45
C PHE A 75 -0.87 12.74 -9.09
N THR A 76 -2.05 12.17 -8.94
CA THR A 76 -2.35 11.31 -7.77
C THR A 76 -3.27 10.15 -8.13
N GLN A 77 -3.00 9.00 -7.53
CA GLN A 77 -3.81 7.80 -7.69
C GLN A 77 -3.76 6.92 -6.44
N THR A 78 -4.91 6.39 -6.04
CA THR A 78 -4.99 5.39 -4.98
C THR A 78 -5.20 4.00 -5.58
N ARG A 79 -4.39 3.04 -5.15
CA ARG A 79 -4.42 1.65 -5.59
C ARG A 79 -4.61 0.72 -4.41
N SER A 80 -5.36 -0.36 -4.59
CA SER A 80 -5.46 -1.48 -3.65
C SER A 80 -4.30 -2.44 -3.89
N LEU A 81 -3.55 -2.77 -2.84
CA LEU A 81 -2.59 -3.88 -2.86
C LEU A 81 -3.23 -5.17 -2.36
N PHE A 82 -3.98 -5.09 -1.26
CA PHE A 82 -4.63 -6.26 -0.65
C PHE A 82 -6.04 -5.93 -0.22
N ASN A 83 -6.94 -6.87 -0.44
CA ASN A 83 -8.26 -6.89 0.20
C ASN A 83 -8.28 -8.04 1.21
N LEU A 84 -8.19 -7.70 2.50
CA LEU A 84 -8.01 -8.62 3.61
C LEU A 84 -9.33 -8.78 4.38
N PRO A 85 -9.51 -9.83 5.21
CA PRO A 85 -10.76 -10.05 5.93
C PRO A 85 -11.23 -8.87 6.81
N HIS A 86 -10.29 -8.13 7.40
CA HIS A 86 -10.55 -7.04 8.34
C HIS A 86 -10.31 -5.63 7.75
N GLY A 87 -10.01 -5.51 6.47
CA GLY A 87 -9.72 -4.22 5.85
C GLY A 87 -8.94 -4.36 4.56
N CYS A 88 -8.54 -3.24 3.97
CA CYS A 88 -7.70 -3.24 2.77
C CYS A 88 -6.41 -2.47 3.00
N VAL A 89 -5.38 -2.86 2.26
CA VAL A 89 -4.10 -2.15 2.22
C VAL A 89 -4.05 -1.37 0.92
N ILE A 90 -3.97 -0.06 1.05
CA ILE A 90 -3.92 0.87 -0.06
C ILE A 90 -2.53 1.45 -0.22
N TRP A 91 -2.17 1.71 -1.48
CA TRP A 91 -0.98 2.44 -1.87
C TRP A 91 -1.42 3.72 -2.59
N ALA A 92 -1.14 4.86 -1.97
CA ALA A 92 -1.34 6.17 -2.58
C ALA A 92 -0.05 6.60 -3.26
N VAL A 93 -0.16 6.94 -4.54
CA VAL A 93 0.93 7.45 -5.39
C VAL A 93 0.65 8.91 -5.66
N THR A 94 1.61 9.79 -5.39
CA THR A 94 1.50 11.21 -5.71
C THR A 94 2.79 11.70 -6.37
N HIS A 95 2.69 12.35 -7.53
CA HIS A 95 3.80 13.07 -8.15
C HIS A 95 3.49 14.56 -8.22
N ILE A 96 4.47 15.39 -7.85
CA ILE A 96 4.35 16.84 -7.79
C ILE A 96 5.47 17.43 -8.64
N GLN A 97 5.13 18.25 -9.63
CA GLN A 97 6.09 19.05 -10.36
C GLN A 97 6.59 20.19 -9.44
N MET A 98 7.90 20.18 -9.20
CA MET A 98 8.59 21.22 -8.45
C MET A 98 8.83 22.45 -9.32
N GLN A 99 9.12 23.59 -8.69
CA GLN A 99 9.39 24.86 -9.39
C GLN A 99 10.59 24.80 -10.37
N ASN A 100 11.53 23.88 -10.14
CA ASN A 100 12.67 23.64 -11.02
C ASN A 100 12.34 22.73 -12.21
N GLY A 101 11.06 22.33 -12.38
CA GLY A 101 10.59 21.45 -13.44
C GLY A 101 10.78 19.95 -13.17
N LEU A 102 11.47 19.57 -12.09
CA LEU A 102 11.63 18.16 -11.70
C LEU A 102 10.37 17.62 -11.02
N LYS A 103 10.19 16.30 -11.01
CA LYS A 103 9.09 15.64 -10.30
C LYS A 103 9.55 15.09 -8.96
N MET A 104 8.82 15.41 -7.90
CA MET A 104 8.91 14.74 -6.60
C MET A 104 7.83 13.67 -6.54
N SER A 105 8.16 12.49 -6.03
CA SER A 105 7.18 11.42 -5.77
C SER A 105 7.04 11.19 -4.27
N ALA A 106 5.80 11.05 -3.81
CA ALA A 106 5.45 10.73 -2.44
C ALA A 106 4.50 9.53 -2.43
N ASP A 107 5.01 8.41 -1.95
CA ASP A 107 4.27 7.16 -1.87
C ASP A 107 3.90 6.84 -0.42
N LYS A 108 2.69 6.33 -0.19
CA LYS A 108 2.21 5.95 1.15
C LYS A 108 1.48 4.63 1.12
N LEU A 109 1.78 3.78 2.10
CA LEU A 109 0.95 2.63 2.44
C LEU A 109 0.01 2.99 3.58
N CYS A 110 -1.25 2.60 3.45
CA CYS A 110 -2.25 2.79 4.51
C CYS A 110 -3.10 1.53 4.67
N PHE A 111 -3.54 1.27 5.90
CA PHE A 111 -4.55 0.27 6.19
C PHE A 111 -5.90 0.97 6.38
N VAL A 112 -6.91 0.55 5.63
CA VAL A 112 -8.28 1.00 5.82
C VAL A 112 -9.06 -0.14 6.46
N PRO A 113 -9.45 -0.02 7.74
CA PRO A 113 -10.20 -1.09 8.40
C PRO A 113 -11.57 -1.25 7.75
N LYS A 114 -12.04 -2.49 7.68
CA LYS A 114 -13.40 -2.79 7.27
C LYS A 114 -14.35 -2.18 8.30
N TYR A 115 -15.35 -1.46 7.84
CA TYR A 115 -16.38 -0.91 8.71
C TYR A 115 -17.07 -2.03 9.49
N SER A 116 -17.08 -1.93 10.82
CA SER A 116 -17.86 -2.77 11.71
C SER A 116 -18.86 -1.91 12.47
N ASN A 117 -20.12 -2.36 12.58
CA ASN A 117 -21.18 -1.62 13.30
C ASN A 117 -20.88 -1.43 14.81
N GLN A 118 -19.81 -2.04 15.35
CA GLN A 118 -19.39 -1.86 16.75
C GLN A 118 -18.46 -0.64 16.95
N ASP A 119 -17.88 -0.10 15.89
CA ASP A 119 -16.91 1.01 15.96
C ASP A 119 -17.57 2.40 15.94
N SER A 120 -18.90 2.49 15.88
CA SER A 120 -19.64 3.75 15.75
C SER A 120 -19.77 4.56 17.06
N CYS A 121 -18.87 4.37 18.01
CA CYS A 121 -18.86 5.12 19.27
C CYS A 121 -17.85 6.28 19.22
N PHE A 122 -17.98 7.18 18.24
CA PHE A 122 -17.49 8.54 18.42
C PHE A 122 -18.40 9.25 19.43
N LYS A 123 -18.16 9.02 20.73
CA LYS A 123 -18.73 9.86 21.78
C LYS A 123 -17.99 11.18 21.73
N VAL A 124 -18.60 12.18 21.09
CA VAL A 124 -18.19 13.58 21.26
C VAL A 124 -18.41 13.90 22.75
N PRO A 125 -17.37 14.33 23.49
CA PRO A 125 -17.55 14.79 24.87
C PRO A 125 -18.56 15.94 24.87
N ALA A 126 -19.54 15.87 25.77
CA ALA A 126 -20.45 16.98 26.06
C ALA A 126 -19.71 18.13 26.75
#